data_AF-A0A7Y4VA15-F1
#
_entry.id   AF-A0A7Y4VA15-F1
#
_cell.length_a   1.000
_cell.length_b   1.000
_cell.length_c   1.000
_cell.angle_alpha   90.00
_cell.angle_beta   90.00
_cell.angle_gamma   90.00
#
_symmetry.space_group_name_H-M   'P 1'
#
loop_
_entity.id
_entity.type
_entity.pdbx_description
1 polymer ?
#
loop_
_entity_poly.entity_id
_entity_poly.type
_entity_poly.pdbx_seq_one_letter_code
_entity_poly.pdbx_strand_id
1 'polypeptide(L)'
;MFTLSFLNTASDMPRRASLGRLVTQSTALLMVCIGTLILGLALLILFHENANATKGYNLRKLENQRSLLLLEQEVLNMQIAESQALEHLRQDPLIQAMIPVQKLKYIQQDPAVAFIRE
;
A
#
# COMPACT_ATOMS: atom_id res chain seq x y z
N MET A 1 -1.39 32.76 96.30
CA MET A 1 -2.20 33.67 95.46
C MET A 1 -2.03 33.23 94.02
N PHE A 2 -3.09 32.70 93.40
CA PHE A 2 -3.21 32.36 91.98
C PHE A 2 -2.87 33.59 91.10
N THR A 3 -2.32 33.49 89.88
CA THR A 3 -2.98 33.00 88.65
C THR A 3 -2.01 32.60 87.53
N LEU A 4 -2.49 31.68 86.68
CA LEU A 4 -1.93 31.23 85.40
C LEU A 4 -1.73 32.35 84.37
N SER A 5 -0.76 32.13 83.47
CA SER A 5 -0.91 32.35 82.02
C SER A 5 0.05 31.41 81.26
N PHE A 6 -0.35 30.14 81.16
CA PHE A 6 0.02 29.29 80.03
C PHE A 6 -0.80 29.74 78.83
N LEU A 7 -0.17 30.00 77.68
CA LEU A 7 -0.61 29.67 76.32
C LEU A 7 0.07 30.61 75.32
N ASN A 8 0.93 30.05 74.47
CA ASN A 8 0.66 29.90 73.04
C ASN A 8 1.96 29.92 72.25
N THR A 9 2.76 28.87 72.40
CA THR A 9 3.84 28.54 71.48
C THR A 9 3.53 27.19 70.83
N ALA A 10 3.58 27.19 69.51
CA ALA A 10 3.54 26.02 68.62
C ALA A 10 2.18 25.33 68.41
N SER A 11 1.37 25.85 67.49
CA SER A 11 0.31 25.05 66.84
C SER A 11 0.24 25.23 65.31
N ASP A 12 1.33 25.59 64.64
CA ASP A 12 1.29 25.88 63.18
C ASP A 12 2.24 25.03 62.30
N MET A 13 2.88 23.99 62.85
CA MET A 13 3.83 23.15 62.11
C MET A 13 3.32 21.87 61.41
N PRO A 14 2.15 21.26 61.68
CA PRO A 14 1.80 19.99 61.01
C PRO A 14 1.17 20.15 59.61
N ARG A 15 0.54 21.30 59.31
CA ARG A 15 -0.20 21.50 58.04
C ARG A 15 0.69 21.67 56.80
N ARG A 16 1.86 22.31 56.94
CA ARG A 16 2.76 22.55 55.79
C ARG A 16 3.46 21.28 55.30
N ALA A 17 3.84 20.39 56.22
CA ALA A 17 4.46 19.11 55.87
C ALA A 17 3.48 18.16 55.15
N SER A 18 2.19 18.16 55.53
CA SER A 18 1.18 17.33 54.86
C SER A 18 0.81 17.84 53.46
N LEU A 19 0.77 19.17 53.26
CA LEU A 19 0.56 19.79 51.95
C LEU A 19 1.71 19.47 50.98
N GLY A 20 2.96 19.57 51.42
CA GLY A 20 4.12 19.20 50.60
C GLY A 20 4.07 17.74 50.14
N ARG A 21 3.76 16.82 51.07
CA ARG A 21 3.63 15.38 50.77
C ARG A 21 2.48 15.09 49.79
N LEU A 22 1.34 15.77 49.93
CA LEU A 22 0.21 15.65 49.00
C LEU A 22 0.58 16.14 47.59
N VAL A 23 1.30 17.26 47.49
CA VAL A 23 1.76 17.79 46.20
C VAL A 23 2.73 16.82 45.54
N THR A 24 3.74 16.31 46.27
CA THR A 24 4.70 15.34 45.71
C THR A 24 4.02 14.04 45.28
N GLN A 25 3.04 13.56 46.04
CA GLN A 25 2.26 12.37 45.68
C GLN A 25 1.42 12.60 44.42
N SER A 26 0.79 13.77 44.28
CA SER A 26 0.04 14.16 43.10
C SER A 26 0.96 14.27 41.86
N THR A 27 2.14 14.88 42.00
CA THR A 27 3.12 14.98 40.92
C THR A 27 3.65 13.60 40.49
N ALA A 28 3.89 12.69 41.44
CA ALA A 28 4.31 11.32 41.13
C ALA A 28 3.22 10.55 40.37
N LEU A 29 1.95 10.66 40.78
CA LEU A 29 0.82 10.06 40.06
C LEU A 29 0.65 10.64 38.65
N LEU A 30 0.82 11.95 38.49
CA LEU A 30 0.78 12.59 37.18
C LEU A 30 1.91 12.10 36.27
N MET A 31 3.14 11.98 36.80
CA MET A 31 4.28 11.48 36.03
C MET A 31 4.05 10.04 35.55
N VAL A 32 3.53 9.18 36.43
CA VAL A 32 3.17 7.79 36.07
C VAL A 32 2.06 7.78 35.02
N CYS A 33 1.01 8.57 35.21
CA CYS A 33 -0.11 8.65 34.26
C CYS A 33 0.36 9.08 32.87
N ILE A 34 1.13 10.17 32.78
CA ILE A 34 1.72 10.65 31.52
C ILE A 34 2.64 9.59 30.91
N GLY A 35 3.48 8.94 31.71
CA GLY A 35 4.36 7.87 31.25
C GLY A 35 3.58 6.68 30.65
N THR A 36 2.50 6.26 31.32
CA THR A 36 1.63 5.17 30.81
C THR A 36 0.89 5.56 29.54
N LEU A 37 0.43 6.82 29.42
CA LEU A 37 -0.21 7.32 28.21
C LEU A 37 0.77 7.34 27.03
N ILE A 38 1.99 7.83 27.24
CA ILE A 38 3.03 7.86 26.19
C ILE A 38 3.40 6.42 25.79
N LEU A 39 3.61 5.53 26.76
CA LEU A 39 3.93 4.12 26.47
C LEU A 39 2.79 3.43 25.71
N GLY A 40 1.54 3.64 26.13
CA GLY A 40 0.36 3.09 25.47
C GLY A 40 0.21 3.59 24.04
N LEU A 41 0.39 4.90 23.81
CA LEU A 41 0.37 5.50 22.48
C LEU A 41 1.51 4.98 21.61
N ALA A 42 2.72 4.84 22.16
CA ALA A 42 3.86 4.31 21.43
C ALA A 42 3.60 2.88 20.95
N LEU A 43 3.05 2.01 21.81
CA LEU A 43 2.68 0.65 21.42
C LEU A 43 1.56 0.63 20.37
N LEU A 44 0.55 1.49 20.52
CA LEU A 44 -0.55 1.59 19.56
C LEU A 44 -0.04 2.02 18.17
N ILE A 45 0.83 3.02 18.11
CA ILE A 45 1.46 3.48 16.86
C ILE A 45 2.27 2.34 16.24
N LEU A 46 3.06 1.62 17.04
CA LEU A 46 3.89 0.51 16.56
C LEU A 46 3.03 -0.63 15.99
N PHE A 47 1.91 -0.96 16.64
CA PHE A 47 0.95 -1.93 16.10
C PHE A 47 0.24 -1.43 14.84
N HIS A 48 -0.13 -0.15 14.78
CA HIS A 48 -0.75 0.44 13.60
C HIS A 48 0.18 0.37 12.39
N GLU A 49 1.43 0.81 12.55
CA GLU A 49 2.43 0.76 11.49
C GLU A 49 2.76 -0.68 11.06
N ASN A 50 2.88 -1.62 12.00
CA ASN A 50 3.07 -3.03 11.67
C ASN A 50 1.87 -3.65 10.92
N ALA A 51 0.65 -3.31 11.35
CA ALA A 51 -0.55 -3.74 10.66
C ALA A 51 -0.65 -3.11 9.27
N ASN A 52 -0.26 -1.85 9.12
CA ASN A 52 -0.27 -1.13 7.86
C ASN A 52 0.81 -1.68 6.90
N ALA A 53 1.99 -2.02 7.41
CA ALA A 53 3.04 -2.70 6.64
C ALA A 53 2.54 -4.05 6.12
N THR A 54 1.91 -4.87 6.96
CA THR A 54 1.35 -6.17 6.57
C THR A 54 0.24 -6.03 5.52
N LYS A 55 -0.63 -5.03 5.68
CA LYS A 55 -1.64 -4.69 4.66
C LYS A 55 -1.01 -4.24 3.34
N GLY A 56 0.07 -3.47 3.40
CA GLY A 56 0.84 -3.05 2.22
C GLY A 56 1.43 -4.24 1.45
N TYR A 57 2.00 -5.22 2.15
CA TYR A 57 2.50 -6.46 1.52
C TYR A 57 1.38 -7.24 0.83
N ASN A 58 0.22 -7.37 1.48
CA ASN A 58 -0.93 -8.06 0.89
C ASN A 58 -1.48 -7.33 -0.33
N LEU A 59 -1.53 -5.99 -0.29
CA LEU A 59 -1.95 -5.17 -1.42
C LEU A 59 -1.00 -5.36 -2.61
N ARG A 60 0.32 -5.26 -2.38
CA ARG A 60 1.33 -5.45 -3.43
C ARG A 60 1.23 -6.85 -4.05
N LYS A 61 0.97 -7.88 -3.24
CA LYS A 61 0.76 -9.25 -3.72
C LYS A 61 -0.47 -9.35 -4.63
N LEU A 62 -1.59 -8.74 -4.22
CA LEU A 62 -2.82 -8.71 -5.01
C LEU A 62 -2.64 -7.91 -6.32
N GLU A 63 -1.90 -6.81 -6.30
CA GLU A 63 -1.56 -6.04 -7.50
C GLU A 63 -0.73 -6.86 -8.50
N ASN A 64 0.28 -7.58 -8.00
CA ASN A 64 1.09 -8.47 -8.85
C ASN A 64 0.23 -9.59 -9.46
N GLN A 65 -0.64 -10.21 -8.67
CA GLN A 65 -1.57 -11.24 -9.16
C GLN A 65 -2.52 -10.68 -10.21
N ARG A 66 -3.07 -9.48 -9.98
CA ARG A 66 -3.91 -8.78 -10.96
C ARG A 66 -3.16 -8.53 -12.26
N SER A 67 -1.90 -8.07 -12.19
CA SER A 67 -1.09 -7.81 -13.38
C SER A 67 -0.85 -9.08 -14.19
N LEU A 68 -0.60 -10.22 -13.54
CA LEU A 68 -0.41 -11.50 -14.22
C LEU A 68 -1.69 -11.98 -14.91
N LEU A 69 -2.83 -11.90 -14.21
CA LEU A 69 -4.12 -12.29 -14.78
C LEU A 69 -4.52 -11.43 -15.99
N LEU A 70 -4.23 -10.13 -15.94
CA LEU A 70 -4.50 -9.24 -17.07
C LEU A 70 -3.64 -9.57 -18.30
N LEU A 71 -2.36 -9.92 -18.08
CA LEU A 71 -1.47 -10.35 -19.16
C LEU A 71 -1.94 -11.68 -19.77
N GLU A 72 -2.37 -12.63 -18.95
CA GLU A 72 -2.94 -13.89 -19.43
C GLU A 72 -4.20 -13.65 -20.26
N GLN A 73 -5.08 -12.75 -19.79
CA GLN A 73 -6.29 -12.36 -20.53
C GLN A 73 -5.96 -11.70 -21.88
N GLU A 74 -4.94 -10.84 -21.94
CA GLU A 74 -4.51 -10.19 -23.17
C GLU A 74 -4.01 -11.21 -24.21
N VAL A 75 -3.18 -12.16 -23.78
CA VAL A 75 -2.70 -13.25 -24.64
C VAL A 75 -3.87 -14.10 -25.15
N LEU A 76 -4.81 -14.44 -24.28
CA LEU A 76 -5.97 -15.24 -24.67
C LEU A 76 -6.85 -14.50 -25.68
N ASN A 77 -7.08 -13.21 -25.48
CA ASN A 77 -7.82 -12.37 -26.42
C ASN A 77 -7.13 -12.28 -27.79
N MET A 78 -5.80 -12.20 -27.82
CA MET A 78 -5.04 -12.21 -29.06
C MET A 78 -5.23 -13.53 -29.82
N GLN A 79 -5.16 -14.67 -29.13
CA GLN A 79 -5.40 -15.99 -29.74
C GLN A 79 -6.84 -16.14 -30.27
N ILE A 80 -7.82 -15.63 -29.53
CA ILE A 80 -9.22 -15.60 -29.98
C ILE A 80 -9.35 -14.76 -31.25
N ALA A 81 -8.74 -13.57 -31.28
CA ALA A 81 -8.77 -12.69 -32.43
C ALA A 81 -8.08 -13.33 -33.65
N GLU A 82 -6.97 -14.04 -33.46
CA GLU A 82 -6.29 -14.79 -34.52
C GLU A 82 -7.20 -15.90 -35.08
N SER A 83 -7.82 -16.70 -34.21
CA SER A 83 -8.76 -17.73 -34.63
C SER A 83 -9.96 -17.15 -35.36
N GLN A 84 -10.50 -16.02 -34.91
CA GLN A 84 -11.62 -15.34 -35.55
C GLN A 84 -11.21 -14.78 -36.91
N ALA A 85 -10.03 -14.16 -37.02
CA ALA A 85 -9.50 -13.65 -38.27
C ALA A 85 -9.30 -14.79 -39.29
N LEU A 86 -8.73 -15.93 -38.86
CA LEU A 86 -8.57 -17.09 -39.72
C LEU A 86 -9.92 -17.64 -40.22
N GLU A 87 -10.91 -17.72 -39.33
CA GLU A 87 -12.25 -18.17 -39.69
C GLU A 87 -12.93 -17.20 -40.67
N HIS A 88 -12.76 -15.89 -40.47
CA HIS A 88 -13.22 -14.87 -41.41
C HIS A 88 -12.57 -15.01 -42.78
N LEU A 89 -11.25 -15.23 -42.85
CA LEU A 89 -10.53 -15.45 -44.10
C LEU A 89 -10.99 -16.75 -44.79
N ARG A 90 -11.24 -17.81 -44.02
CA ARG A 90 -11.75 -19.08 -44.55
C ARG A 90 -13.14 -18.93 -45.18
N GLN A 91 -13.98 -18.07 -44.62
CA GLN A 91 -15.33 -17.80 -45.11
C GLN A 91 -15.36 -16.79 -46.27
N ASP A 92 -14.24 -16.12 -46.58
CA ASP A 92 -14.17 -15.15 -47.68
C ASP A 92 -14.27 -15.87 -49.05
N PRO A 93 -15.26 -15.53 -49.89
CA PRO A 93 -15.44 -16.15 -51.20
C PRO A 93 -14.24 -15.94 -52.15
N LEU A 94 -13.46 -14.86 -51.99
CA LEU A 94 -12.25 -14.63 -52.78
C LEU A 94 -11.14 -15.63 -52.43
N ILE A 95 -11.00 -15.97 -51.14
CA ILE A 95 -10.00 -16.94 -50.66
C ILE A 95 -10.41 -18.37 -51.01
N GLN A 96 -11.70 -18.71 -50.92
CA GLN A 96 -12.19 -20.02 -51.35
C GLN A 96 -11.99 -20.27 -52.86
N ALA A 97 -11.96 -19.20 -53.66
CA ALA A 97 -11.68 -19.27 -55.09
C ALA A 97 -10.17 -19.27 -55.43
N MET A 98 -9.26 -19.14 -54.45
CA MET A 98 -7.82 -19.18 -54.71
C MET A 98 -7.33 -20.59 -55.04
N ILE A 99 -6.53 -20.69 -56.09
CA ILE A 99 -5.92 -21.93 -56.57
C ILE A 99 -4.50 -22.06 -56.00
N PRO A 100 -4.10 -23.20 -55.42
CA PRO A 100 -2.77 -23.36 -54.86
C PRO A 100 -1.68 -23.29 -55.95
N VAL A 101 -0.75 -22.35 -55.80
CA VAL A 101 0.35 -22.15 -56.75
C VAL A 101 1.46 -23.17 -56.45
N GLN A 102 1.62 -24.18 -57.32
CA GLN A 102 2.56 -25.29 -57.11
C GLN A 102 4.06 -24.92 -57.28
N LYS A 103 4.37 -23.79 -57.91
CA LYS A 103 5.75 -23.29 -58.08
C LYS A 103 5.79 -21.76 -57.98
N LEU A 104 6.12 -21.25 -56.81
CA LEU A 104 6.42 -19.82 -56.63
C LEU A 104 7.78 -19.52 -57.25
N LYS A 105 7.80 -18.82 -58.39
CA LYS A 105 9.00 -18.19 -58.92
C LYS A 105 9.15 -16.82 -58.25
N TYR A 106 9.95 -16.77 -57.19
CA TYR A 106 10.36 -15.50 -56.60
C TYR A 106 11.34 -14.82 -57.57
N ILE A 107 10.96 -13.65 -58.08
CA ILE A 107 11.88 -12.81 -58.85
C ILE A 107 12.82 -12.19 -57.81
N GLN A 108 14.07 -12.67 -57.73
CA GLN A 108 15.12 -11.92 -57.03
C GLN A 108 15.28 -10.59 -57.75
N GLN A 109 15.15 -9.52 -56.99
CA GLN A 109 15.07 -8.15 -57.47
C GLN A 109 16.27 -7.79 -58.34
N ASP A 110 16.02 -7.49 -59.61
CA ASP A 110 16.92 -6.68 -60.43
C ASP A 110 16.61 -5.20 -60.08
N PRO A 111 17.57 -4.39 -59.61
CA PRO A 111 17.30 -3.06 -59.09
C PRO A 111 17.15 -2.05 -60.23
N ALA A 112 16.14 -2.19 -61.10
CA ALA A 112 15.95 -1.23 -62.19
C ALA A 112 14.58 -1.26 -62.86
N VAL A 113 13.46 -1.11 -62.14
CA VAL A 113 12.24 -0.62 -62.81
C VAL A 113 11.44 0.33 -61.93
N ALA A 114 11.99 1.53 -61.76
CA ALA A 114 11.23 2.77 -61.71
C ALA A 114 12.21 3.94 -61.87
N PHE A 115 12.79 4.11 -63.07
CA PHE A 115 13.31 5.41 -63.48
C PHE A 115 12.33 6.04 -64.47
N ILE A 116 11.76 7.15 -64.01
CA ILE A 116 10.97 8.10 -64.76
C ILE A 116 11.92 8.95 -65.62
N ARG A 117 11.69 9.00 -66.94
CA ARG A 117 12.06 10.04 -67.93
C ARG A 117 11.69 9.50 -69.33
N GLU A 118 11.05 10.19 -70.26
CA GLU A 118 10.58 11.58 -70.45
C GLU A 118 9.15 11.56 -71.02
#